data_AF-A0A954XZE0-F1
#
_entry.id   AF-A0A954XZE0-F1
#
_cell.length_a   1.000
_cell.length_b   1.000
_cell.length_c   1.000
_cell.angle_alpha   90.00
_cell.angle_beta   90.00
_cell.angle_gamma   90.00
#
_symmetry.space_group_name_H-M   'P 1'
#
loop_
_entity.id
_entity.type
_entity.pdbx_description
1 polymer ?
#
loop_
_entity_poly.entity_id
_entity_poly.type
_entity_poly.pdbx_seq_one_letter_code
_entity_poly.pdbx_strand_id
1 'polypeptide(L)'
;MKRNLKNAWWQDMVTGHDELVAPPGAPAPYEMTGLDCTIIMHPQVWKCSGHFDLFCDMMVDCRETKRRYRFDQIKGQWIARFNPTGDHSVAFITSVAEDTEADIKRRALKHFGLRAKQADQLIDGPTLSLPQALDPAHSPAQGTHWQNLDTGEMLTDLSNLRADAYKMVLGPDATEMGTLTAPREFNLMFKTIVGAMGTAEDAAFLRPETAQGIFVNFLNVMQTARKKPPFGIAQTGKSFRNEITP
;
A
#
# COMPACT_ATOMS: atom_id res chain seq x y z
N MET A 1 -17.76 17.70 -16.26
CA MET A 1 -16.30 17.73 -16.03
C MET A 1 -15.59 16.46 -16.50
N LYS A 2 -15.83 15.27 -15.92
CA LYS A 2 -15.14 14.01 -16.28
C LYS A 2 -15.13 13.66 -17.78
N ARG A 3 -16.28 13.80 -18.45
CA ARG A 3 -16.40 13.55 -19.90
C ARG A 3 -15.50 14.47 -20.72
N ASN A 4 -15.43 15.75 -20.36
CA ASN A 4 -14.64 16.74 -21.07
C ASN A 4 -13.15 16.41 -20.98
N LEU A 5 -12.68 15.98 -19.81
CA LEU A 5 -11.29 15.55 -19.62
C LEU A 5 -10.97 14.31 -20.46
N LYS A 6 -11.85 13.31 -20.46
CA LYS A 6 -11.68 12.10 -21.29
C LYS A 6 -11.60 12.44 -22.77
N ASN A 7 -12.47 13.33 -23.25
CA ASN A 7 -12.50 13.76 -24.64
C ASN A 7 -11.27 14.58 -25.02
N ALA A 8 -10.82 15.48 -24.14
CA ALA A 8 -9.60 16.27 -24.38
C ALA A 8 -8.37 15.37 -24.47
N TRP A 9 -8.23 14.40 -23.56
CA TRP A 9 -7.12 13.44 -23.60
C TRP A 9 -7.15 12.59 -24.87
N TRP A 10 -8.32 12.10 -25.28
CA TRP A 10 -8.44 11.32 -26.51
C TRP A 10 -8.14 12.15 -27.77
N GLN A 11 -8.57 13.42 -27.75
CA GLN A 11 -8.27 14.36 -28.82
C GLN A 11 -6.77 14.62 -28.95
N ASP A 12 -6.08 14.80 -27.83
CA ASP A 12 -4.64 15.07 -27.81
C ASP A 12 -3.82 13.84 -28.22
N MET A 13 -4.14 12.67 -27.64
CA MET A 13 -3.31 11.47 -27.76
C MET A 13 -3.60 10.60 -28.98
N VAL A 14 -4.81 10.69 -29.56
CA VAL A 14 -5.24 9.75 -30.61
C VAL A 14 -5.70 10.49 -31.86
N THR A 15 -6.75 11.29 -31.78
CA THR A 15 -7.35 11.88 -33.01
C THR A 15 -6.63 13.13 -33.51
N GLY A 16 -5.93 13.85 -32.64
CA GLY A 16 -5.14 15.05 -32.97
C GLY A 16 -3.63 14.83 -32.88
N HIS A 17 -3.18 13.60 -32.68
CA HIS A 17 -1.75 13.26 -32.65
C HIS A 17 -1.12 13.51 -34.04
N ASP A 18 -0.04 14.28 -34.07
CA ASP A 18 0.69 14.58 -35.31
C ASP A 18 1.67 13.44 -35.63
N GLU A 19 1.30 12.61 -36.62
CA GLU A 19 2.08 11.45 -37.05
C GLU A 19 3.39 11.83 -37.78
N LEU A 20 3.58 13.11 -38.14
CA LEU A 20 4.77 13.59 -38.85
C LEU A 20 5.83 14.16 -37.91
N VAL A 21 5.46 14.49 -36.67
CA VAL A 21 6.34 15.12 -35.68
C VAL A 21 6.75 14.10 -34.63
N ALA A 22 8.05 13.93 -34.43
CA ALA A 22 8.57 13.12 -33.34
C ALA A 22 8.47 13.91 -32.01
N PRO A 23 7.68 13.46 -31.02
CA PRO A 23 7.62 14.12 -29.73
C PRO A 23 8.94 13.95 -28.96
N PRO A 24 9.25 14.84 -28.00
CA PRO A 24 10.47 14.74 -27.20
C PRO A 24 10.62 13.37 -26.53
N GLY A 25 11.76 12.72 -26.75
CA GLY A 25 12.06 11.38 -26.22
C GLY A 25 11.58 10.21 -27.06
N ALA A 26 10.81 10.45 -28.13
CA ALA A 26 10.49 9.39 -29.10
C ALA A 26 11.65 9.17 -30.09
N PRO A 27 11.94 7.91 -30.47
CA PRO A 27 13.02 7.61 -31.41
C PRO A 27 12.71 8.08 -32.85
N ALA A 28 11.43 8.17 -33.22
CA ALA A 28 10.95 8.58 -34.53
C ALA A 28 9.48 9.05 -34.42
N PRO A 29 8.92 9.73 -35.44
CA PRO A 29 7.49 9.92 -35.55
C PRO A 29 6.77 8.57 -35.56
N TYR A 30 5.59 8.52 -34.95
CA TYR A 30 4.81 7.31 -34.81
C TYR A 30 3.32 7.61 -34.97
N GLU A 31 2.58 6.58 -35.37
CA GLU A 31 1.13 6.66 -35.53
C GLU A 31 0.41 6.21 -34.26
N MET A 32 -0.82 6.71 -34.03
CA MET A 32 -1.63 6.33 -32.86
C MET A 32 -2.92 5.62 -33.28
N THR A 33 -3.32 4.59 -32.54
CA THR A 33 -4.57 3.85 -32.79
C THR A 33 -5.33 3.61 -31.49
N GLY A 34 -6.64 3.78 -31.52
CA GLY A 34 -7.51 3.48 -30.37
C GLY A 34 -7.92 2.00 -30.32
N LEU A 35 -8.03 1.47 -29.10
CA LEU A 35 -8.59 0.14 -28.83
C LEU A 35 -9.52 0.20 -27.61
N ASP A 36 -10.58 -0.60 -27.62
CA ASP A 36 -11.38 -0.87 -26.44
C ASP A 36 -11.42 -2.39 -26.20
N CYS A 37 -11.05 -2.80 -24.98
CA CYS A 37 -10.97 -4.20 -24.60
C CYS A 37 -11.97 -4.52 -23.49
N THR A 38 -12.29 -5.81 -23.34
CA THR A 38 -13.13 -6.32 -22.26
C THR A 38 -12.51 -6.06 -20.89
N ILE A 39 -13.37 -5.96 -19.87
CA ILE A 39 -12.96 -5.87 -18.46
C ILE A 39 -12.59 -7.25 -17.92
N ILE A 40 -13.36 -8.26 -18.30
CA ILE A 40 -13.17 -9.65 -17.89
C ILE A 40 -12.14 -10.28 -18.82
N MET A 41 -11.10 -10.87 -18.24
CA MET A 41 -10.00 -11.51 -18.97
C MET A 41 -9.64 -12.87 -18.38
N HIS A 42 -9.14 -13.74 -19.26
CA HIS A 42 -8.74 -15.10 -18.94
C HIS A 42 -7.54 -15.12 -17.95
N PRO A 43 -7.49 -16.04 -16.96
CA PRO A 43 -6.44 -16.11 -15.95
C PRO A 43 -5.01 -16.16 -16.53
N GLN A 44 -4.83 -16.83 -17.67
CA GLN A 44 -3.53 -16.97 -18.31
C GLN A 44 -2.90 -15.63 -18.69
N VAL A 45 -3.70 -14.62 -19.04
CA VAL A 45 -3.20 -13.27 -19.35
C VAL A 45 -2.49 -12.65 -18.13
N TRP A 46 -3.08 -12.84 -16.96
CA TRP A 46 -2.54 -12.34 -15.69
C TRP A 46 -1.38 -13.17 -15.17
N LYS A 47 -1.37 -14.48 -15.45
CA LYS A 47 -0.24 -15.36 -15.15
C LYS A 47 0.98 -15.00 -15.98
N CYS A 48 0.81 -14.85 -17.29
CA CYS A 48 1.91 -14.48 -18.21
C CYS A 48 2.48 -13.08 -17.92
N SER A 49 1.64 -12.14 -17.49
CA SER A 49 2.10 -10.79 -17.12
C SER A 49 2.67 -10.69 -15.70
N GLY A 50 2.65 -11.77 -14.92
CA GLY A 50 3.12 -11.81 -13.53
C GLY A 50 2.13 -11.26 -12.50
N HIS A 51 1.01 -10.65 -12.92
CA HIS A 51 0.00 -10.13 -12.00
C HIS A 51 -0.60 -11.20 -11.08
N PHE A 52 -0.72 -12.44 -11.57
CA PHE A 52 -1.27 -13.52 -10.75
C PHE A 52 -0.44 -13.79 -9.49
N ASP A 53 0.89 -13.68 -9.59
CA ASP A 53 1.81 -14.03 -8.52
C ASP A 53 2.31 -12.79 -7.75
N LEU A 54 2.48 -11.65 -8.44
CA LEU A 54 3.19 -10.49 -7.89
C LEU A 54 2.26 -9.31 -7.57
N PHE A 55 1.03 -9.30 -8.07
CA PHE A 55 0.08 -8.20 -7.83
C PHE A 55 -0.64 -8.38 -6.50
N CYS A 56 0.14 -8.37 -5.42
CA CYS A 56 -0.33 -8.48 -4.06
C CYS A 56 0.22 -7.35 -3.18
N ASP A 57 -0.54 -7.02 -2.15
CA ASP A 57 -0.07 -6.20 -1.04
C ASP A 57 0.04 -7.07 0.22
N MET A 58 0.94 -6.67 1.12
CA MET A 58 1.03 -7.29 2.44
C MET A 58 -0.10 -6.76 3.32
N MET A 59 -0.85 -7.67 3.92
CA MET A 59 -1.99 -7.37 4.79
C MET A 59 -1.76 -7.94 6.20
N VAL A 60 -2.23 -7.21 7.20
CA VAL A 60 -2.33 -7.70 8.59
C VAL A 60 -3.77 -7.65 9.08
N ASP A 61 -4.14 -8.64 9.89
CA ASP A 61 -5.44 -8.71 10.56
C ASP A 61 -5.26 -8.38 12.04
N CYS A 62 -6.17 -7.61 12.64
CA CYS A 62 -6.21 -7.42 14.08
C CYS A 62 -7.12 -8.46 14.73
N ARG A 63 -6.57 -9.29 15.64
CA ARG A 63 -7.31 -10.36 16.33
C ARG A 63 -8.42 -9.83 17.25
N GLU A 64 -8.24 -8.64 17.81
CA GLU A 64 -9.21 -7.97 18.69
C GLU A 64 -10.35 -7.34 17.86
N THR A 65 -10.02 -6.41 16.96
CA THR A 65 -11.03 -5.61 16.24
C THR A 65 -11.59 -6.27 14.99
N LYS A 66 -10.98 -7.37 14.53
CA LYS A 66 -11.28 -8.05 13.26
C LYS A 66 -11.13 -7.18 12.01
N ARG A 67 -10.51 -5.99 12.15
CA ARG A 67 -10.20 -5.09 11.03
C ARG A 67 -8.95 -5.57 10.29
N ARG A 68 -8.93 -5.24 9.00
CA ARG A 68 -7.81 -5.49 8.08
C ARG A 68 -7.12 -4.19 7.78
N TYR A 69 -5.81 -4.25 7.68
CA TYR A 69 -4.99 -3.10 7.35
C TYR A 69 -3.94 -3.51 6.34
N ARG A 70 -3.66 -2.60 5.40
CA ARG A 70 -2.50 -2.72 4.54
C ARG A 70 -1.23 -2.47 5.35
N PHE A 71 -0.29 -3.41 5.31
CA PHE A 71 0.88 -3.47 6.20
C PHE A 71 1.75 -2.21 6.09
N ASP A 72 1.97 -1.69 4.89
CA ASP A 72 2.77 -0.48 4.65
C ASP A 72 2.05 0.84 4.99
N GLN A 73 0.72 0.82 5.11
CA GLN A 73 -0.07 2.01 5.44
C GLN A 73 -0.18 2.26 6.95
N ILE A 74 0.09 1.24 7.78
CA ILE A 74 0.13 1.42 9.23
C ILE A 74 1.35 2.26 9.58
N LYS A 75 1.11 3.43 10.18
CA LYS A 75 2.15 4.31 10.71
C LYS A 75 2.04 4.38 12.23
N GLY A 76 3.14 4.69 12.89
CA GLY A 76 3.18 4.80 14.34
C GLY A 76 4.48 5.37 14.85
N GLN A 77 4.57 5.51 16.17
CA GLN A 77 5.77 5.95 16.86
C GLN A 77 6.08 4.98 17.99
N TRP A 78 7.37 4.76 18.22
CA TRP A 78 7.85 4.13 19.45
C TRP A 78 7.71 5.12 20.59
N ILE A 79 6.93 4.79 21.60
CA ILE A 79 6.73 5.62 22.78
C ILE A 79 7.31 4.87 23.99
N ALA A 80 8.22 5.52 24.69
CA ALA A 80 8.75 5.04 25.95
C ALA A 80 8.13 5.81 27.11
N ARG A 81 7.67 5.10 28.14
CA ARG A 81 7.29 5.70 29.42
C ARG A 81 8.47 5.66 30.39
N PHE A 82 8.89 6.83 30.85
CA PHE A 82 9.87 6.96 31.91
C PHE A 82 9.18 7.04 33.27
N ASN A 83 9.56 6.17 34.21
CA ASN A 83 9.11 6.23 35.59
C ASN A 83 10.35 6.26 36.50
N PRO A 84 10.61 7.33 37.25
CA PRO A 84 11.77 7.43 38.13
C PRO A 84 11.81 6.38 39.25
N THR A 85 10.68 5.76 39.58
CA THR A 85 10.55 4.83 40.73
C THR A 85 10.12 3.42 40.35
N GLY A 86 10.21 3.01 39.07
CA GLY A 86 9.74 1.69 38.64
C GLY A 86 10.19 1.28 37.23
N ASP A 87 9.53 0.26 36.67
CA ASP A 87 9.87 -0.32 35.37
C ASP A 87 9.58 0.63 34.20
N HIS A 88 10.57 0.79 33.33
CA HIS A 88 10.41 1.46 32.03
C HIS A 88 9.63 0.55 31.07
N SER A 89 8.70 1.12 30.30
CA SER A 89 7.90 0.37 29.32
C SER A 89 7.93 1.07 27.97
N VAL A 90 7.98 0.28 26.90
CA VAL A 90 8.06 0.76 25.51
C VAL A 90 6.96 0.10 24.68
N ALA A 91 6.30 0.89 23.85
CA ALA A 91 5.25 0.40 22.95
C ALA A 91 5.30 1.16 21.62
N PHE A 92 5.11 0.45 20.50
CA PHE A 92 4.86 1.07 19.21
C PHE A 92 3.37 1.35 19.07
N ILE A 93 3.01 2.63 19.17
CA ILE A 93 1.63 3.08 19.10
C ILE A 93 1.34 3.45 17.66
N THR A 94 0.42 2.71 17.03
CA THR A 94 0.03 2.96 15.64
C THR A 94 -1.10 3.98 15.55
N SER A 95 -1.31 4.53 14.36
CA SER A 95 -2.49 5.30 14.01
C SER A 95 -2.76 5.18 12.50
N VAL A 96 -4.03 5.30 12.15
CA VAL A 96 -4.53 5.40 10.76
C VAL A 96 -5.26 6.74 10.54
N ALA A 97 -5.19 7.67 11.50
CA ALA A 97 -5.85 8.97 11.42
C ALA A 97 -5.04 9.97 10.58
N GLU A 98 -5.75 10.92 9.94
CA GLU A 98 -5.14 12.04 9.20
C GLU A 98 -4.22 12.88 10.10
N ASP A 99 -4.63 13.11 11.35
CA ASP A 99 -3.80 13.72 12.40
C ASP A 99 -3.11 12.63 13.24
N THR A 100 -2.09 12.03 12.63
CA THR A 100 -1.37 10.88 13.18
C THR A 100 -0.70 11.19 14.53
N GLU A 101 -0.14 12.38 14.73
CA GLU A 101 0.62 12.70 15.95
C GLU A 101 -0.28 12.92 17.17
N ALA A 102 -1.38 13.68 17.01
CA ALA A 102 -2.31 13.92 18.10
C ALA A 102 -3.02 12.63 18.55
N ASP A 103 -3.38 11.77 17.58
CA ASP A 103 -3.98 10.48 17.87
C ASP A 103 -3.01 9.54 18.60
N ILE A 104 -1.76 9.44 18.15
CA ILE A 104 -0.71 8.64 18.81
C ILE A 104 -0.54 9.07 20.28
N LYS A 105 -0.41 10.37 20.55
CA LYS A 105 -0.26 10.88 21.93
C LYS A 105 -1.43 10.52 22.83
N ARG A 106 -2.66 10.73 22.34
CA ARG A 106 -3.89 10.37 23.06
C ARG A 106 -3.92 8.88 23.39
N ARG A 107 -3.54 8.04 22.44
CA ARG A 107 -3.52 6.59 22.59
C ARG A 107 -2.41 6.10 23.51
N ALA A 108 -1.24 6.70 23.44
CA ALA A 108 -0.13 6.43 24.34
C ALA A 108 -0.51 6.73 25.80
N LEU A 109 -1.08 7.91 26.07
CA LEU A 109 -1.58 8.27 27.41
C LEU A 109 -2.58 7.24 27.94
N LYS A 110 -3.54 6.82 27.10
CA LYS A 110 -4.53 5.81 27.47
C LYS A 110 -3.88 4.45 27.75
N HIS A 111 -2.97 4.01 26.89
CA HIS A 111 -2.29 2.72 27.03
C HIS A 111 -1.46 2.64 28.32
N PHE A 112 -0.72 3.71 28.64
CA PHE A 112 0.10 3.78 29.85
C PHE A 112 -0.70 4.20 31.11
N GLY A 113 -2.00 4.47 30.99
CA GLY A 113 -2.85 4.90 32.11
C GLY A 113 -2.48 6.27 32.67
N LEU A 114 -1.90 7.16 31.85
CA LEU A 114 -1.46 8.49 32.23
C LEU A 114 -2.55 9.54 31.96
N ARG A 115 -2.59 10.59 32.80
CA ARG A 115 -3.43 11.77 32.54
C ARG A 115 -2.66 12.75 31.63
N ALA A 116 -3.38 13.66 30.97
CA ALA A 116 -2.76 14.67 30.10
C ALA A 116 -1.67 15.52 30.80
N LYS A 117 -1.78 15.74 32.11
CA LYS A 117 -0.78 16.45 32.93
C LYS A 117 0.53 15.67 33.16
N GLN A 118 0.57 14.41 32.74
CA GLN A 118 1.71 13.50 32.91
C GLN A 118 2.30 13.12 31.54
N ALA A 119 1.98 13.90 30.49
CA ALA A 119 2.51 13.68 29.15
C ALA A 119 4.04 13.79 29.09
N ASP A 120 4.63 14.59 29.98
CA ASP A 120 6.10 14.77 30.09
C ASP A 120 6.83 13.49 30.50
N GLN A 121 6.11 12.44 30.93
CA GLN A 121 6.68 11.12 31.22
C GLN A 121 6.84 10.25 29.96
N LEU A 122 6.35 10.72 28.81
CA LEU A 122 6.44 10.02 27.53
C LEU A 122 7.58 10.60 26.69
N ILE A 123 8.37 9.70 26.12
CA ILE A 123 9.41 10.04 25.16
C ILE A 123 8.96 9.52 23.80
N ASP A 124 8.74 10.44 22.86
CA ASP A 124 8.26 10.17 21.53
C ASP A 124 9.44 9.83 20.59
N GLY A 125 9.34 8.72 19.86
CA GLY A 125 10.25 8.37 18.78
C GLY A 125 9.81 8.93 17.42
N PRO A 126 10.62 8.72 16.36
CA PRO A 126 10.24 9.14 15.02
C PRO A 126 9.00 8.40 14.49
N THR A 127 8.24 9.06 13.62
CA THR A 127 7.13 8.44 12.89
C THR A 127 7.67 7.46 11.86
N LEU A 128 7.32 6.18 12.02
CA LEU A 128 7.75 5.08 11.14
C LEU A 128 6.52 4.34 10.58
N SER A 129 6.68 3.71 9.42
CA SER A 129 5.74 2.68 8.99
C SER A 129 5.95 1.41 9.81
N LEU A 130 4.93 0.56 9.92
CA LEU A 130 5.03 -0.71 10.65
C LEU A 130 6.17 -1.62 10.09
N PRO A 131 6.37 -1.76 8.76
CA PRO A 131 7.52 -2.49 8.24
C PRO A 131 8.86 -1.94 8.73
N GLN A 132 9.01 -0.61 8.75
CA GLN A 132 10.23 0.04 9.24
C GLN A 132 10.39 -0.19 10.75
N ALA A 133 9.33 -0.03 11.54
CA ALA A 133 9.39 -0.24 12.99
C ALA A 133 9.76 -1.67 13.39
N LEU A 134 9.44 -2.65 12.54
CA LEU A 134 9.76 -4.06 12.72
C LEU A 134 11.12 -4.46 12.13
N ASP A 135 11.75 -3.60 11.35
CA ASP A 135 13.10 -3.81 10.83
C ASP A 135 14.11 -3.70 11.98
N PRO A 136 14.99 -4.71 12.19
CA PRO A 136 16.05 -4.64 13.18
C PRO A 136 16.92 -3.38 13.10
N ALA A 137 17.10 -2.80 11.91
CA ALA A 137 17.89 -1.59 11.69
C ALA A 137 17.26 -0.31 12.27
N HIS A 138 15.93 -0.28 12.44
CA HIS A 138 15.18 0.84 13.03
C HIS A 138 14.58 0.48 14.38
N SER A 139 15.00 -0.65 14.95
CA SER A 139 14.58 -1.09 16.27
C SER A 139 15.03 -0.06 17.33
N PRO A 140 14.21 0.21 18.36
CA PRO A 140 14.60 1.03 19.51
C PRO A 140 15.89 0.56 20.21
N ALA A 141 16.36 -0.67 19.93
CA ALA A 141 17.59 -1.26 20.45
C ALA A 141 18.88 -0.84 19.70
N GLN A 142 18.80 -0.29 18.48
CA GLN A 142 19.98 0.12 17.70
C GLN A 142 19.93 1.63 17.40
N GLY A 143 20.64 2.42 18.22
CA GLY A 143 21.07 3.77 17.84
C GLY A 143 20.13 4.95 18.15
N THR A 144 19.02 4.76 18.86
CA THR A 144 18.21 5.88 19.35
C THR A 144 18.68 6.32 20.73
N HIS A 145 19.21 7.55 20.82
CA HIS A 145 19.44 8.22 22.09
C HIS A 145 18.07 8.51 22.71
N TRP A 146 17.54 7.57 23.50
CA TRP A 146 16.36 7.76 24.33
C TRP A 146 16.73 8.65 25.52
N GLN A 147 17.03 9.90 25.21
CA GLN A 147 17.37 10.93 26.17
C GLN A 147 16.08 11.61 26.61
N ASN A 148 15.84 11.66 27.91
CA ASN A 148 14.83 12.53 28.46
C ASN A 148 15.21 13.99 28.13
N LEU A 149 14.37 14.70 27.37
CA LEU A 149 14.66 16.06 26.89
C LEU A 149 14.73 17.09 28.03
N ASP A 150 14.13 16.79 29.20
CA ASP A 150 14.09 17.67 30.37
C ASP A 150 15.17 17.33 31.40
N THR A 151 15.52 16.04 31.58
CA THR A 151 16.49 15.60 32.60
C THR A 151 17.84 15.17 32.05
N GLY A 152 17.95 14.96 30.73
CA GLY A 152 19.16 14.49 30.07
C GLY A 152 19.51 13.02 30.35
N GLU A 153 18.70 12.29 31.13
CA GLU A 153 18.93 10.88 31.47
C GLU A 153 18.74 9.97 30.24
N MET A 154 19.66 9.02 30.06
CA MET A 154 19.60 8.04 28.98
C MET A 154 18.91 6.75 29.44
N LEU A 155 17.93 6.27 28.68
CA LEU A 155 17.42 4.90 28.80
C LEU A 155 18.44 3.93 28.17
N THR A 156 19.40 3.45 28.96
CA THR A 156 20.58 2.70 28.45
C THR A 156 20.40 1.20 28.31
N ASP A 157 19.21 0.61 28.54
CA ASP A 157 19.07 -0.84 28.38
C ASP A 157 17.74 -1.27 27.74
N LEU A 158 17.61 -0.95 26.46
CA LEU A 158 16.60 -1.52 25.56
C LEU A 158 17.16 -2.67 24.71
N SER A 159 18.35 -3.18 25.06
CA SER A 159 19.06 -4.24 24.32
C SER A 159 18.29 -5.58 24.32
N ASN A 160 17.41 -5.78 25.30
CA ASN A 160 16.56 -6.97 25.46
C ASN A 160 15.25 -6.98 24.64
N LEU A 161 14.99 -5.96 23.80
CA LEU A 161 13.80 -5.90 22.92
C LEU A 161 13.78 -6.93 21.76
N ARG A 162 14.72 -7.89 21.75
CA ARG A 162 14.85 -8.90 20.71
C ARG A 162 14.09 -10.17 21.06
N ALA A 163 12.85 -10.29 20.58
CA ALA A 163 12.31 -11.56 20.08
C ALA A 163 10.97 -11.40 19.33
N ASP A 164 10.11 -10.45 19.71
CA ASP A 164 8.76 -10.35 19.15
C ASP A 164 8.28 -8.90 19.08
N ALA A 165 8.87 -8.08 18.21
CA ALA A 165 8.48 -6.66 18.05
C ALA A 165 6.96 -6.49 17.85
N TYR A 166 6.28 -7.47 17.23
CA TYR A 166 4.83 -7.52 17.12
C TYR A 166 4.09 -7.49 18.46
N LYS A 167 4.59 -8.17 19.52
CA LYS A 167 3.98 -8.13 20.86
C LYS A 167 4.04 -6.74 21.48
N MET A 168 4.91 -5.87 20.97
CA MET A 168 5.09 -4.50 21.42
C MET A 168 4.39 -3.49 20.51
N VAL A 169 3.53 -3.94 19.59
CA VAL A 169 2.73 -3.07 18.73
C VAL A 169 1.29 -2.98 19.26
N LEU A 170 0.80 -1.75 19.44
CA LEU A 170 -0.61 -1.45 19.63
C LEU A 170 -1.25 -1.19 18.26
N GLY A 171 -2.12 -2.08 17.78
CA GLY A 171 -2.78 -1.93 16.47
C GLY A 171 -3.78 -0.76 16.40
N PRO A 172 -4.15 -0.20 15.22
CA PRO A 172 -4.76 1.12 15.09
C PRO A 172 -6.08 1.37 15.85
N ASP A 173 -6.84 0.33 16.12
CA ASP A 173 -8.10 0.41 16.88
C ASP A 173 -8.12 -0.54 18.09
N ALA A 174 -6.97 -1.16 18.39
CA ALA A 174 -6.83 -2.13 19.47
C ALA A 174 -6.63 -1.43 20.81
N THR A 175 -7.05 -2.13 21.87
CA THR A 175 -6.74 -1.78 23.26
C THR A 175 -5.63 -2.64 23.83
N GLU A 176 -5.46 -3.86 23.31
CA GLU A 176 -4.42 -4.80 23.71
C GLU A 176 -3.22 -4.78 22.75
N MET A 177 -2.04 -5.03 23.30
CA MET A 177 -0.79 -5.15 22.55
C MET A 177 -0.68 -6.49 21.83
N GLY A 178 0.05 -6.55 20.72
CA GLY A 178 0.31 -7.82 20.04
C GLY A 178 -0.90 -8.43 19.35
N THR A 179 -1.90 -7.61 19.04
CA THR A 179 -3.14 -8.06 18.40
C THR A 179 -3.03 -8.24 16.90
N LEU A 180 -2.01 -7.66 16.25
CA LEU A 180 -1.78 -7.80 14.81
C LEU A 180 -1.18 -9.18 14.47
N THR A 181 -1.69 -9.81 13.41
CA THR A 181 -1.09 -11.04 12.85
C THR A 181 0.18 -10.73 12.08
N ALA A 182 0.95 -11.77 11.75
CA ALA A 182 2.01 -11.67 10.76
C ALA A 182 1.44 -11.22 9.39
N PRO A 183 2.22 -10.47 8.59
CA PRO A 183 1.82 -10.03 7.27
C PRO A 183 1.65 -11.23 6.36
N ARG A 184 0.60 -11.17 5.55
CA ARG A 184 0.30 -12.17 4.51
C ARG A 184 -0.02 -11.48 3.20
N GLU A 185 0.31 -12.14 2.10
CA GLU A 185 -0.02 -11.64 0.78
C GLU A 185 -1.53 -11.62 0.55
N PHE A 186 -2.01 -10.53 -0.03
CA PHE A 186 -3.38 -10.34 -0.44
C PHE A 186 -3.41 -9.93 -1.92
N ASN A 187 -3.98 -10.79 -2.76
CA ASN A 187 -4.09 -10.51 -4.18
C ASN A 187 -5.11 -9.39 -4.43
N LEU A 188 -4.67 -8.35 -5.15
CA LEU A 188 -5.47 -7.16 -5.41
C LEU A 188 -6.38 -7.30 -6.64
N MET A 189 -6.39 -8.44 -7.32
CA MET A 189 -7.30 -8.69 -8.44
C MET A 189 -8.63 -9.25 -7.95
N PHE A 190 -9.73 -8.77 -8.55
CA PHE A 190 -11.04 -9.38 -8.34
C PHE A 190 -11.19 -10.63 -9.21
N LYS A 191 -11.31 -11.79 -8.54
CA LYS A 191 -11.66 -13.06 -9.17
C LYS A 191 -13.17 -13.16 -9.35
N THR A 192 -13.60 -13.63 -10.52
CA THR A 192 -14.99 -13.97 -10.85
C THR A 192 -15.03 -15.34 -11.53
N ILE A 193 -16.23 -15.86 -11.76
CA ILE A 193 -16.45 -17.10 -12.52
C ILE A 193 -17.36 -16.76 -13.72
N VAL A 194 -17.03 -17.26 -14.90
CA VAL A 194 -17.75 -17.01 -16.15
C VAL A 194 -18.32 -18.32 -16.68
N GLY A 195 -19.63 -18.51 -16.57
CA GLY A 195 -20.30 -19.71 -17.05
C GLY A 195 -21.44 -20.12 -16.13
N ALA A 196 -22.36 -20.95 -16.64
CA ALA A 196 -23.54 -21.36 -15.88
C ALA A 196 -23.21 -22.37 -14.77
N MET A 197 -22.12 -23.13 -14.92
CA MET A 197 -21.76 -24.22 -14.00
C MET A 197 -20.95 -23.75 -12.79
N GLY A 198 -20.42 -22.52 -12.80
CA GLY A 198 -19.75 -21.93 -11.64
C GLY A 198 -18.47 -22.67 -11.22
N THR A 199 -17.80 -23.35 -12.14
CA THR A 199 -16.65 -24.19 -11.79
C THR A 199 -15.37 -23.36 -11.60
N ALA A 200 -14.34 -23.96 -10.99
CA ALA A 200 -13.04 -23.30 -10.85
C ALA A 200 -12.31 -23.14 -12.21
N GLU A 201 -12.64 -23.97 -13.19
CA GLU A 201 -12.10 -23.92 -14.57
C GLU A 201 -12.63 -22.69 -15.33
N ASP A 202 -13.83 -22.25 -14.97
CA ASP A 202 -14.50 -21.05 -15.49
C ASP A 202 -13.99 -19.74 -14.85
N ALA A 203 -12.86 -19.78 -14.13
CA ALA A 203 -12.33 -18.61 -13.46
C ALA A 203 -11.92 -17.51 -14.45
N ALA A 204 -12.25 -16.26 -14.12
CA ALA A 204 -11.78 -15.08 -14.82
C ALA A 204 -11.48 -13.95 -13.82
N PHE A 205 -10.87 -12.87 -14.29
CA PHE A 205 -10.53 -11.74 -13.45
C PHE A 205 -11.02 -10.43 -14.06
N LEU A 206 -11.48 -9.51 -13.20
CA LEU A 206 -11.65 -8.11 -13.60
C LEU A 206 -10.25 -7.48 -13.69
N ARG A 207 -9.96 -6.82 -14.82
CA ARG A 207 -8.63 -6.27 -15.09
C ARG A 207 -8.19 -5.23 -14.03
N PRO A 208 -6.98 -5.36 -13.45
CA PRO A 208 -6.37 -4.35 -12.57
C PRO A 208 -5.79 -3.14 -13.32
N GLU A 209 -5.64 -3.26 -14.65
CA GLU A 209 -5.11 -2.24 -15.55
C GLU A 209 -5.67 -2.41 -16.98
N THR A 210 -5.42 -1.45 -17.87
CA THR A 210 -5.88 -1.51 -19.27
C THR A 210 -4.84 -2.07 -20.26
N ALA A 211 -3.56 -2.13 -19.87
CA ALA A 211 -2.46 -2.43 -20.79
C ALA A 211 -2.50 -3.85 -21.38
N GLN A 212 -2.88 -4.87 -20.58
CA GLN A 212 -2.90 -6.25 -21.06
C GLN A 212 -3.81 -6.47 -22.27
N GLY A 213 -4.93 -5.72 -22.36
CA GLY A 213 -5.81 -5.78 -23.52
C GLY A 213 -5.12 -5.34 -24.82
N ILE A 214 -4.24 -4.34 -24.71
CA ILE A 214 -3.43 -3.85 -25.82
C ILE A 214 -2.41 -4.90 -26.23
N PHE A 215 -1.68 -5.49 -25.29
CA PHE A 215 -0.65 -6.49 -25.59
C PHE A 215 -1.21 -7.74 -26.26
N VAL A 216 -2.33 -8.26 -25.75
CA VAL A 216 -2.99 -9.44 -26.34
C VAL A 216 -3.47 -9.18 -27.76
N ASN A 217 -3.87 -7.94 -28.07
CA ASN A 217 -4.37 -7.56 -29.39
C ASN A 217 -3.33 -6.90 -30.30
N PHE A 218 -2.05 -6.84 -29.90
CA PHE A 218 -1.03 -6.10 -30.65
C PHE A 218 -0.96 -6.50 -32.13
N LEU A 219 -0.90 -7.81 -32.42
CA LEU A 219 -0.86 -8.31 -33.80
C LEU A 219 -2.14 -8.00 -34.58
N ASN A 220 -3.31 -8.16 -33.95
CA ASN A 220 -4.60 -7.85 -34.58
C ASN A 220 -4.68 -6.36 -34.95
N VAL A 221 -4.30 -5.47 -34.02
CA VAL A 221 -4.30 -4.03 -34.28
C VAL A 221 -3.29 -3.66 -35.36
N MET A 222 -2.05 -4.16 -35.28
CA MET A 222 -1.01 -3.89 -36.28
C MET A 222 -1.48 -4.30 -37.69
N GLN A 223 -2.08 -5.48 -37.83
CA GLN A 223 -2.55 -6.00 -39.12
C GLN A 223 -3.78 -5.26 -39.63
N THR A 224 -4.80 -5.05 -38.79
CA THR A 224 -6.06 -4.41 -39.21
C THR A 224 -5.89 -2.92 -39.47
N ALA A 225 -5.16 -2.21 -38.61
CA ALA A 225 -4.87 -0.79 -38.79
C ALA A 225 -3.72 -0.54 -39.79
N ARG A 226 -3.05 -1.60 -40.28
CA ARG A 226 -1.93 -1.58 -41.23
C ARG A 226 -0.76 -0.68 -40.79
N LYS A 227 -0.54 -0.61 -39.47
CA LYS A 227 0.51 0.20 -38.86
C LYS A 227 1.84 -0.57 -38.86
N LYS A 228 2.96 0.15 -38.89
CA LYS A 228 4.30 -0.42 -38.72
C LYS A 228 4.95 0.15 -37.47
N PRO A 229 5.72 -0.65 -36.70
CA PRO A 229 6.49 -0.09 -35.59
C PRO A 229 7.46 1.02 -36.07
N PRO A 230 7.62 2.11 -35.31
CA PRO A 230 6.91 2.41 -34.06
C PRO A 230 5.49 2.95 -34.30
N PHE A 231 4.52 2.42 -33.54
CA PHE A 231 3.16 2.96 -33.42
C PHE A 231 2.65 2.72 -32.00
N GLY A 232 1.72 3.55 -31.54
CA GLY A 232 1.11 3.43 -30.22
C GLY A 232 -0.35 2.97 -30.30
N ILE A 233 -0.79 2.31 -29.23
CA ILE A 233 -2.17 1.89 -29.04
C ILE A 233 -2.68 2.51 -27.74
N ALA A 234 -3.78 3.26 -27.81
CA ALA A 234 -4.40 3.92 -26.67
C ALA A 234 -5.71 3.25 -26.30
N GLN A 235 -5.97 3.12 -25.00
CA GLN A 235 -7.23 2.62 -24.46
C GLN A 235 -7.68 3.49 -23.29
N THR A 236 -8.99 3.75 -23.22
CA THR A 236 -9.60 4.39 -22.05
C THR A 236 -10.71 3.50 -21.49
N GLY A 237 -10.59 3.11 -20.22
CA GLY A 237 -11.58 2.21 -19.63
C GLY A 237 -11.46 2.11 -18.12
N LYS A 238 -12.33 1.29 -17.53
CA LYS A 238 -12.29 0.97 -16.09
C LYS A 238 -11.22 -0.07 -15.79
N SER A 239 -10.64 0.01 -14.60
CA SER A 239 -9.84 -1.02 -13.95
C SER A 239 -10.32 -1.18 -12.52
N PHE A 240 -10.05 -2.34 -11.92
CA PHE A 240 -10.55 -2.71 -10.60
C PHE A 240 -9.40 -3.23 -9.76
N ARG A 241 -9.23 -2.66 -8.57
CA ARG A 241 -8.29 -3.12 -7.55
C ARG A 241 -9.06 -3.41 -6.28
N ASN A 242 -8.86 -4.61 -5.74
CA ASN A 242 -9.43 -5.06 -4.49
C ASN A 242 -8.57 -4.47 -3.36
N GLU A 243 -8.72 -3.18 -3.10
CA GLU A 243 -7.94 -2.48 -2.06
C GLU A 243 -8.31 -3.00 -0.67
N ILE A 244 -7.30 -3.23 0.17
CA ILE A 244 -7.48 -3.76 1.54
C ILE A 244 -8.22 -2.75 2.43
N THR A 245 -7.80 -1.48 2.33
CA THR A 245 -8.33 -0.34 3.08
C THR A 245 -8.61 0.78 2.08
N PRO A 246 -9.85 0.87 1.55
CA PRO A 246 -10.24 1.87 0.57
C PRO A 246 -10.42 3.27 1.17
#